data_AF-A0A4Y2SA77-F1
#
_entry.id   AF-A0A4Y2SA77-F1
#
_cell.length_a   1.000
_cell.length_b   1.000
_cell.length_c   1.000
_cell.angle_alpha   90.00
_cell.angle_beta   90.00
_cell.angle_gamma   90.00
#
_symmetry.space_group_name_H-M   'P 1'
#
loop_
_entity.id
_entity.type
_entity.pdbx_description
1 polymer ?
#
loop_
_entity_poly.entity_id
_entity_poly.type
_entity_poly.pdbx_seq_one_letter_code
_entity_poly.pdbx_strand_id
1 'polypeptide(L)'
;MQNPTKAVVTIDAETTEILTANKLANKLLGLRDEHEPVKLIDFIKSPEDQSSFFEADLKPNGELVLFAGRVMDVITASERVVPVSVWARGITSDSDYRYLVVMEPVERTTGILHFDHNGRIFYCDPNFVSVFGYSAIHEVVGLNITDLMPNVEFNSENHKDKCLKINTKQCVTGRTQDGFIFPLSIHIGPIFTKEKVNPDSDTYEGIVWVFSNISGLITLSPDGTIHSCNTNFSLLFFGYSQTELVGKVCLFVLKFKCISAL
;
A
#
# COMPACT_ATOMS: atom_id res chain seq x y z
N MET A 1 18.18 -20.72 3.30
CA MET A 1 17.68 -19.99 2.11
C MET A 1 17.32 -18.58 2.55
N GLN A 2 18.18 -17.59 2.30
CA GLN A 2 17.85 -16.18 2.55
C GLN A 2 16.91 -15.71 1.45
N ASN A 3 15.76 -15.14 1.83
CA ASN A 3 14.88 -14.49 0.87
C ASN A 3 15.58 -13.21 0.36
N PRO A 4 15.89 -13.10 -0.95
CA PRO A 4 16.73 -12.03 -1.50
C PRO A 4 16.08 -10.64 -1.51
N THR A 5 14.82 -10.49 -1.10
CA THR A 5 14.11 -9.19 -1.10
C THR A 5 13.91 -8.58 0.29
N LYS A 6 14.25 -9.32 1.36
CA LYS A 6 13.87 -8.94 2.73
C LYS A 6 15.03 -8.34 3.51
N ALA A 7 14.91 -7.06 3.84
CA ALA A 7 15.72 -6.42 4.88
C ALA A 7 15.29 -6.96 6.24
N VAL A 8 16.25 -7.39 7.06
CA VAL A 8 15.97 -7.96 8.38
C VAL A 8 16.87 -7.30 9.40
N VAL A 9 16.27 -6.81 10.48
CA VAL A 9 16.96 -6.27 11.65
C VAL A 9 16.49 -6.96 12.91
N THR A 10 17.37 -7.07 13.90
CA THR A 10 16.99 -7.35 15.29
C THR A 10 17.12 -6.07 16.09
N ILE A 11 16.07 -5.70 16.82
CA ILE A 11 16.07 -4.52 17.68
C ILE A 11 15.90 -4.88 19.14
N ASP A 12 16.43 -4.03 20.02
CA ASP A 12 16.05 -4.01 21.42
C ASP A 12 14.58 -3.56 21.58
N ALA A 13 13.83 -4.23 22.46
CA ALA A 13 12.41 -3.97 22.63
C ALA A 13 12.09 -2.61 23.27
N GLU A 14 12.97 -2.11 24.14
CA GLU A 14 12.74 -0.89 24.90
C GLU A 14 13.34 0.31 24.18
N THR A 15 14.59 0.20 23.72
CA THR A 15 15.33 1.33 23.14
C THR A 15 15.10 1.48 21.64
N THR A 16 14.58 0.44 20.98
CA THR A 16 14.47 0.31 19.50
C THR A 16 15.82 0.34 18.76
N GLU A 17 16.92 0.19 19.49
CA GLU A 17 18.28 0.13 18.94
C GLU A 17 18.45 -1.10 18.04
N ILE A 18 19.06 -0.90 16.87
CA ILE A 18 19.37 -1.96 15.92
C ILE A 18 20.58 -2.75 16.42
N LEU A 19 20.34 -3.97 16.90
CA LEU A 19 21.35 -4.89 17.42
C LEU A 19 22.07 -5.66 16.30
N THR A 20 21.31 -6.09 15.29
CA THR A 20 21.87 -6.76 14.11
C THR A 20 21.07 -6.38 12.88
N ALA A 21 21.72 -6.38 11.72
CA ALA A 21 21.10 -6.07 10.43
C ALA A 21 21.72 -6.93 9.33
N ASN A 22 20.88 -7.44 8.41
CA ASN A 22 21.39 -8.12 7.22
C ASN A 22 21.86 -7.11 6.16
N LYS A 23 22.57 -7.59 5.13
CA LYS A 23 23.09 -6.74 4.04
C LYS A 23 22.02 -5.86 3.37
N LEU A 24 20.80 -6.39 3.23
CA LEU A 24 19.69 -5.65 2.63
C LEU A 24 19.17 -4.54 3.55
N ALA A 25 19.09 -4.79 4.86
CA ALA A 25 18.76 -3.77 5.84
C ALA A 25 19.82 -2.66 5.89
N ASN A 26 21.11 -3.02 5.88
CA ASN A 26 22.18 -2.02 5.80
C ASN A 26 22.05 -1.16 4.55
N LYS A 27 21.78 -1.77 3.39
CA LYS A 27 21.57 -1.05 2.13
C LYS A 27 20.31 -0.19 2.15
N LEU A 28 19.19 -0.69 2.67
CA LEU A 28 17.90 0.00 2.71
C LEU A 28 17.96 1.22 3.62
N LEU A 29 18.45 1.05 4.84
CA LEU A 29 18.53 2.11 5.85
C LEU A 29 19.74 3.03 5.62
N GLY A 30 20.75 2.56 4.89
CA GLY A 30 22.01 3.28 4.69
C GLY A 30 22.93 3.22 5.92
N LEU A 31 22.87 2.11 6.67
CA LEU A 31 23.71 1.89 7.84
C LEU A 31 25.19 1.77 7.42
N ARG A 32 26.07 2.44 8.17
CA ARG A 32 27.53 2.29 8.03
C ARG A 32 28.01 1.24 9.03
N ASP A 33 29.08 0.52 8.69
CA ASP A 33 29.46 -0.69 9.41
C ASP A 33 29.91 -0.45 10.87
N GLU A 34 30.14 0.78 11.34
CA GLU A 34 30.76 0.98 12.66
C GLU A 34 30.48 2.35 13.33
N HIS A 35 30.04 2.27 14.60
CA HIS A 35 30.31 3.15 15.76
C HIS A 35 29.19 3.96 16.44
N GLU A 36 27.97 4.05 15.91
CA GLU A 36 26.87 4.66 16.67
C GLU A 36 25.67 3.74 16.78
N PRO A 37 25.11 3.56 18.00
CA PRO A 37 23.86 2.85 18.18
C PRO A 37 22.75 3.62 17.48
N VAL A 38 22.18 3.03 16.43
CA VAL A 38 21.10 3.65 15.64
C VAL A 38 19.77 3.01 16.01
N LYS A 39 18.74 3.84 16.19
CA LYS A 39 17.39 3.34 16.48
C LYS A 39 16.60 3.16 15.20
N LEU A 40 15.81 2.09 15.12
CA LEU A 40 14.95 1.85 13.98
C LEU A 40 13.91 2.97 13.80
N ILE A 41 13.43 3.53 14.90
CA ILE A 41 12.41 4.59 14.89
C ILE A 41 12.90 5.87 14.19
N ASP A 42 14.20 6.14 14.19
CA ASP A 42 14.79 7.33 13.55
C ASP A 42 14.63 7.30 12.03
N PHE A 43 14.45 6.10 11.45
CA PHE A 43 14.22 5.92 10.02
C PHE A 43 12.73 5.86 9.66
N ILE A 44 11.81 5.83 10.62
CA ILE A 44 10.37 5.71 10.36
C ILE A 44 9.75 7.11 10.39
N LYS A 45 9.09 7.53 9.31
CA LYS A 45 8.41 8.84 9.29
C LYS A 45 7.35 8.89 10.41
N SER A 46 7.50 9.86 11.32
CA SER A 46 6.70 10.02 12.54
C SER A 46 5.17 10.03 12.25
N PRO A 47 4.36 9.40 13.11
CA PRO A 47 2.91 9.21 12.94
C PRO A 47 2.01 10.45 13.11
N GLU A 48 2.53 11.68 13.16
CA GLU A 48 1.67 12.87 13.30
C GLU A 48 0.80 13.16 12.06
N ASP A 49 1.21 12.71 10.87
CA ASP A 49 0.41 12.79 9.61
C ASP A 49 -0.59 11.62 9.44
N GLN A 50 -0.69 10.77 10.45
CA GLN A 50 -1.32 9.47 10.38
C GLN A 50 -1.99 9.23 11.74
N SER A 51 -3.13 9.90 11.94
CA SER A 51 -3.91 9.82 13.17
C SER A 51 -4.37 8.36 13.41
N SER A 52 -4.03 7.85 14.60
CA SER A 52 -4.20 6.45 15.08
C SER A 52 -3.06 5.47 14.76
N PHE A 53 -1.84 5.79 15.19
CA PHE A 53 -0.67 4.91 15.05
C PHE A 53 -0.09 4.40 16.37
N PHE A 54 -0.53 4.96 17.51
CA PHE A 54 -0.04 4.59 18.84
C PHE A 54 -1.12 4.05 19.79
N GLU A 55 -2.22 3.50 19.29
CA GLU A 55 -2.82 2.36 19.99
C GLU A 55 -2.07 1.09 19.56
N ALA A 56 -0.76 1.10 19.83
CA ALA A 56 -0.11 -0.14 20.21
C ALA A 56 -0.66 -0.42 21.61
N ASP A 57 -1.62 -1.33 21.71
CA ASP A 57 -1.92 -1.99 22.98
C ASP A 57 -0.65 -2.76 23.37
N LEU A 58 0.31 -2.06 23.96
CA LEU A 58 1.23 -2.61 24.92
C LEU A 58 0.35 -3.16 26.03
N LYS A 59 0.09 -4.47 25.98
CA LYS A 59 -0.42 -5.12 27.17
C LYS A 59 0.59 -4.84 28.30
N PRO A 60 0.12 -4.60 29.53
CA PRO A 60 0.99 -4.29 30.68
C PRO A 60 2.03 -5.39 31.01
N ASN A 61 2.03 -6.52 30.29
CA ASN A 61 3.03 -7.58 30.34
C ASN A 61 4.20 -7.41 29.36
N GLY A 62 4.27 -6.32 28.57
CA GLY A 62 5.34 -6.07 27.60
C GLY A 62 5.23 -6.86 26.29
N GLU A 63 4.09 -7.52 26.05
CA GLU A 63 3.83 -8.26 24.80
C GLU A 63 3.30 -7.29 23.74
N LEU A 64 4.12 -6.98 22.73
CA LEU A 64 3.70 -6.20 21.58
C LEU A 64 2.97 -7.09 20.57
N VAL A 65 1.65 -6.93 20.48
CA VAL A 65 0.81 -7.67 19.54
C VAL A 65 0.83 -6.99 18.16
N LEU A 66 1.65 -7.54 17.27
CA LEU A 66 1.59 -7.55 15.80
C LEU A 66 1.43 -6.21 15.01
N PHE A 67 2.52 -5.80 14.36
CA PHE A 67 2.44 -5.23 13.01
C PHE A 67 2.63 -6.36 11.99
N ALA A 68 1.55 -6.97 11.51
CA ALA A 68 1.63 -7.85 10.34
C ALA A 68 1.03 -7.16 9.13
N GLY A 69 1.86 -6.87 8.14
CA GLY A 69 1.39 -6.44 6.81
C GLY A 69 1.03 -4.97 6.68
N ARG A 70 1.53 -4.08 7.56
CA ARG A 70 1.38 -2.63 7.37
C ARG A 70 2.50 -2.08 6.50
N VAL A 71 2.18 -1.10 5.65
CA VAL A 71 3.19 -0.37 4.88
C VAL A 71 3.51 0.95 5.57
N MET A 72 4.80 1.20 5.79
CA MET A 72 5.35 2.38 6.46
C MET A 72 6.31 3.11 5.53
N ASP A 73 6.47 4.42 5.72
CA ASP A 73 7.49 5.19 5.01
C ASP A 73 8.79 5.18 5.82
N VAL A 74 9.83 4.56 5.23
CA VAL A 74 11.19 4.58 5.74
C VAL A 74 11.96 5.71 5.08
N ILE A 75 12.52 6.61 5.87
CA ILE A 75 13.44 7.65 5.44
C ILE A 75 14.83 7.04 5.52
N THR A 76 15.47 6.81 4.38
CA THR A 76 16.85 6.28 4.35
C THR A 76 17.85 7.32 4.84
N ALA A 77 19.08 6.92 5.18
CA ALA A 77 20.17 7.87 5.49
C ALA A 77 20.50 8.85 4.34
N SER A 78 19.99 8.60 3.13
CA SER A 78 20.09 9.50 1.98
C SER A 78 18.89 10.45 1.81
N GLU A 79 18.04 10.57 2.84
CA GLU A 79 16.79 11.35 2.87
C GLU A 79 15.72 10.91 1.84
N ARG A 80 15.93 9.76 1.18
CA ARG A 80 14.91 9.17 0.31
C ARG A 80 13.82 8.49 1.15
N VAL A 81 12.57 8.73 0.79
CA VAL A 81 11.40 8.05 1.36
C VAL A 81 11.10 6.78 0.56
N VAL A 82 11.11 5.63 1.23
CA VAL A 82 10.84 4.32 0.64
C VAL A 82 9.68 3.67 1.40
N PRO A 83 8.55 3.37 0.73
CA PRO A 83 7.49 2.61 1.35
C PRO A 83 7.93 1.15 1.54
N VAL A 84 7.79 0.65 2.76
CA VAL A 84 8.19 -0.71 3.15
C VAL A 84 7.04 -1.41 3.84
N SER A 85 6.77 -2.65 3.45
CA SER A 85 5.96 -3.54 4.28
C SER A 85 6.78 -3.96 5.50
N VAL A 86 6.20 -3.83 6.69
CA VAL A 86 6.88 -4.12 7.96
C VAL A 86 6.16 -5.26 8.66
N TRP A 87 6.95 -6.24 9.10
CA TRP A 87 6.52 -7.28 10.00
C TRP A 87 7.49 -7.43 11.15
N ALA A 88 7.00 -7.46 12.39
CA ALA A 88 7.82 -7.64 13.57
C ALA A 88 7.35 -8.85 14.38
N ARG A 89 8.30 -9.60 14.94
CA ARG A 89 8.03 -10.73 15.85
C ARG A 89 8.97 -10.69 17.04
N GLY A 90 8.40 -10.77 18.23
CA GLY A 90 9.16 -10.92 19.47
C GLY A 90 9.98 -12.20 19.46
N ILE A 91 11.24 -12.10 19.87
CA ILE A 91 12.14 -13.24 20.09
C ILE A 91 12.61 -13.15 21.54
N THR A 92 11.93 -13.89 22.42
CA THR A 92 12.22 -13.87 23.86
C THR A 92 13.42 -14.76 24.17
N SER A 93 14.35 -14.25 24.96
CA SER A 93 15.28 -15.05 25.76
C SER A 93 15.13 -14.65 27.22
N ASP A 94 15.46 -15.54 28.17
CA ASP A 94 15.12 -15.46 29.61
C ASP A 94 15.45 -14.13 30.35
N SER A 95 16.16 -13.19 29.72
CA SER A 95 16.42 -11.84 30.26
C SER A 95 16.30 -10.68 29.26
N ASP A 96 16.28 -10.93 27.94
CA ASP A 96 16.34 -9.88 26.91
C ASP A 96 15.15 -10.02 25.94
N TYR A 97 14.24 -9.04 25.98
CA TYR A 97 13.17 -8.91 24.99
C TYR A 97 13.72 -8.22 23.74
N ARG A 98 13.72 -8.94 22.61
CA ARG A 98 14.16 -8.41 21.32
C ARG A 98 13.09 -8.62 20.26
N TYR A 99 13.09 -7.81 19.22
CA TYR A 99 12.21 -8.01 18.06
C TYR A 99 13.02 -8.31 16.81
N LEU A 100 12.59 -9.32 16.07
CA LEU A 100 12.99 -9.53 14.69
C LEU A 100 12.04 -8.73 13.80
N VAL A 101 12.56 -7.71 13.12
CA VAL A 101 11.80 -6.88 12.18
C VAL A 101 12.23 -7.22 10.76
N VAL A 102 11.25 -7.50 9.91
CA VAL A 102 11.39 -7.77 8.50
C VAL A 102 10.76 -6.63 7.73
N MET A 103 11.55 -6.01 6.86
CA MET A 103 11.13 -4.94 5.98
C MET A 103 11.30 -5.39 4.53
N GLU A 104 10.28 -5.17 3.73
CA GLU A 104 10.34 -5.43 2.29
C GLU A 104 9.84 -4.18 1.55
N PRO A 105 10.69 -3.51 0.76
CA PRO A 105 10.27 -2.39 -0.08
C PRO A 105 9.11 -2.80 -0.99
N VAL A 106 8.13 -1.92 -1.09
CA VAL A 106 6.94 -2.09 -1.93
C VAL A 106 6.85 -0.93 -2.91
N GLU A 107 6.09 -1.11 -3.98
CA GLU A 107 5.72 -0.01 -4.86
C GLU A 107 4.39 0.58 -4.42
N ARG A 108 4.32 1.92 -4.36
CA ARG A 108 3.09 2.66 -4.05
C ARG A 108 2.51 3.19 -5.36
N THR A 109 1.37 2.66 -5.77
CA THR A 109 0.54 3.27 -6.82
C THR A 109 -0.46 4.22 -6.17
N THR A 110 -0.50 5.46 -6.62
CA THR A 110 -1.44 6.49 -6.14
C THR A 110 -2.44 6.80 -7.25
N GLY A 111 -3.72 6.64 -6.96
CA GLY A 111 -4.82 7.05 -7.84
C GLY A 111 -5.68 8.12 -7.19
N ILE A 112 -6.22 9.02 -8.01
CA ILE A 112 -7.07 10.13 -7.55
C ILE A 112 -8.45 9.96 -8.17
N LEU A 113 -9.51 10.16 -7.38
CA LEU A 113 -10.88 10.25 -7.85
C LEU A 113 -11.64 11.39 -7.17
N HIS A 114 -12.63 11.95 -7.86
CA HIS A 114 -13.60 12.87 -7.30
C HIS A 114 -15.01 12.30 -7.44
N PHE A 115 -15.81 12.44 -6.38
CA PHE A 115 -17.16 11.89 -6.30
C PHE A 115 -18.10 12.80 -5.52
N ASP A 116 -19.40 12.69 -5.78
CA ASP A 116 -20.44 13.46 -5.09
C ASP A 116 -20.88 12.83 -3.76
N HIS A 117 -21.76 13.52 -3.01
CA HIS A 117 -22.35 13.01 -1.76
C HIS A 117 -23.08 11.67 -1.86
N ASN A 118 -23.50 11.24 -3.05
CA ASN A 118 -24.09 9.92 -3.27
C ASN A 118 -23.05 8.84 -3.60
N GLY A 119 -21.77 9.21 -3.67
CA GLY A 119 -20.68 8.31 -4.05
C GLY A 119 -20.47 8.21 -5.55
N ARG A 120 -21.15 9.01 -6.37
CA ARG A 120 -21.04 8.90 -7.83
C ARG A 120 -19.75 9.56 -8.30
N ILE A 121 -18.91 8.79 -8.98
CA ILE A 121 -17.62 9.26 -9.51
C ILE A 121 -17.87 10.16 -10.71
N PHE A 122 -17.33 11.38 -10.70
CA PHE A 122 -17.39 12.30 -11.84
C PHE A 122 -16.02 12.60 -12.44
N TYR A 123 -14.93 12.25 -11.74
CA TYR A 123 -13.56 12.37 -12.24
C TYR A 123 -12.68 11.28 -11.62
N CYS A 124 -11.71 10.78 -12.38
CA CYS A 124 -10.60 9.99 -11.86
C CYS A 124 -9.38 10.11 -12.78
N ASP A 125 -8.20 9.85 -12.23
CA ASP A 125 -6.96 9.81 -12.99
C ASP A 125 -6.71 8.41 -13.61
N PRO A 126 -5.79 8.29 -14.60
CA PRO A 126 -5.48 7.01 -15.23
C PRO A 126 -4.95 5.93 -14.26
N ASN A 127 -4.29 6.33 -13.16
CA ASN A 127 -3.78 5.40 -12.17
C ASN A 127 -4.93 4.73 -11.41
N PHE A 128 -5.96 5.50 -11.02
CA PHE A 128 -7.16 4.97 -10.40
C PHE A 128 -7.85 3.95 -11.33
N VAL A 129 -8.03 4.29 -12.60
CA VAL A 129 -8.60 3.38 -13.62
C VAL A 129 -7.81 2.06 -13.69
N SER A 130 -6.48 2.16 -13.76
CA SER A 130 -5.58 1.01 -13.87
C SER A 130 -5.60 0.13 -12.62
N VAL A 131 -5.66 0.73 -11.43
CA VAL A 131 -5.74 0.01 -10.14
C VAL A 131 -6.97 -0.90 -10.06
N PHE A 132 -8.11 -0.44 -10.58
CA PHE A 132 -9.36 -1.20 -10.57
C PHE A 132 -9.55 -2.09 -11.81
N GLY A 133 -8.57 -2.16 -12.70
CA GLY A 133 -8.59 -3.07 -13.85
C GLY A 133 -9.50 -2.64 -14.99
N TYR A 134 -9.84 -1.35 -15.06
CA TYR A 134 -10.59 -0.78 -16.19
C TYR A 134 -9.62 -0.32 -17.29
N SER A 135 -10.10 -0.25 -18.53
CA SER A 135 -9.28 0.15 -19.68
C SER A 135 -9.38 1.64 -19.98
N ALA A 136 -10.48 2.29 -19.59
CA ALA A 136 -10.70 3.70 -19.86
C ALA A 136 -11.47 4.44 -18.74
N ILE A 137 -11.16 5.74 -18.60
CA ILE A 137 -11.80 6.64 -17.61
C ILE A 137 -13.34 6.64 -17.71
N HIS A 138 -13.89 6.59 -18.93
CA HIS A 138 -15.33 6.65 -19.14
C HIS A 138 -16.09 5.41 -18.67
N GLU A 139 -15.40 4.29 -18.41
CA GLU A 139 -15.99 3.09 -17.82
C GLU A 139 -16.15 3.23 -16.30
N VAL A 140 -15.35 4.11 -15.68
CA VAL A 140 -15.33 4.35 -14.23
C VAL A 140 -16.18 5.56 -13.86
N VAL A 141 -16.15 6.61 -14.68
CA VAL A 141 -16.98 7.81 -14.48
C VAL A 141 -18.46 7.44 -14.57
N GLY A 142 -19.20 7.79 -13.52
CA GLY A 142 -20.62 7.51 -13.38
C GLY A 142 -20.94 6.31 -12.49
N LEU A 143 -19.96 5.45 -12.18
CA LEU A 143 -20.10 4.36 -11.21
C LEU A 143 -20.22 4.91 -9.78
N ASN A 144 -20.75 4.09 -8.87
CA ASN A 144 -20.69 4.39 -7.45
C ASN A 144 -19.34 3.92 -6.88
N ILE A 145 -18.73 4.74 -6.03
CA ILE A 145 -17.48 4.40 -5.34
C ILE A 145 -17.59 3.10 -4.53
N THR A 146 -18.80 2.76 -4.03
CA THR A 146 -19.06 1.50 -3.30
C THR A 146 -19.08 0.26 -4.20
N ASP A 147 -19.26 0.40 -5.51
CA ASP A 147 -19.13 -0.70 -6.46
C ASP A 147 -17.66 -1.17 -6.57
N LEU A 148 -16.74 -0.21 -6.46
CA LEU A 148 -15.29 -0.40 -6.53
C LEU A 148 -14.69 -0.69 -5.15
N MET A 149 -15.22 -0.06 -4.10
CA MET A 149 -14.74 -0.17 -2.72
C MET A 149 -15.92 -0.41 -1.75
N PRO A 150 -16.43 -1.64 -1.61
CA PRO A 150 -17.68 -1.91 -0.90
C PRO A 150 -17.73 -1.50 0.57
N ASN A 151 -16.58 -1.44 1.23
CA ASN A 151 -16.47 -1.10 2.66
C ASN A 151 -15.99 0.35 2.89
N VAL A 152 -16.02 1.21 1.86
CA VAL A 152 -15.62 2.61 2.00
C VAL A 152 -16.71 3.40 2.73
N GLU A 153 -16.30 4.14 3.76
CA GLU A 153 -17.21 5.00 4.50
C GLU A 153 -16.97 6.46 4.12
N PHE A 154 -18.01 7.10 3.59
CA PHE A 154 -18.09 8.55 3.40
C PHE A 154 -19.51 8.96 3.82
N ASN A 155 -19.70 10.21 4.25
CA ASN A 155 -20.94 10.67 4.86
C ASN A 155 -22.14 10.54 3.90
N SER A 156 -22.76 9.35 3.87
CA SER A 156 -24.10 9.14 3.33
C SER A 156 -25.12 9.43 4.44
N GLU A 157 -26.24 10.05 4.07
CA GLU A 157 -27.12 10.93 4.87
C GLU A 157 -27.77 10.38 6.17
N ASN A 158 -27.34 9.25 6.74
CA ASN A 158 -28.07 8.55 7.79
C ASN A 158 -27.60 8.76 9.24
N HIS A 159 -26.59 9.60 9.51
CA HIS A 159 -26.15 9.86 10.88
C HIS A 159 -26.07 11.36 11.20
N LYS A 160 -26.84 11.78 12.22
CA LYS A 160 -26.90 13.15 12.76
C LYS A 160 -25.58 13.66 13.36
N ASP A 161 -24.52 12.85 13.34
CA ASP A 161 -23.17 13.21 13.77
C ASP A 161 -22.30 13.53 12.55
N LYS A 162 -22.51 14.73 12.00
CA LYS A 162 -22.00 15.20 10.70
C LYS A 162 -20.46 15.38 10.59
N CYS A 163 -19.64 14.93 11.56
CA CYS A 163 -18.30 15.51 11.74
C CYS A 163 -17.10 14.54 11.90
N LEU A 164 -17.24 13.22 11.80
CA LEU A 164 -16.14 12.34 12.29
C LEU A 164 -15.34 11.53 11.26
N LYS A 165 -15.68 11.51 9.96
CA LYS A 165 -14.97 10.62 8.99
C LYS A 165 -14.51 11.26 7.67
N ILE A 166 -14.81 12.54 7.45
CA ILE A 166 -14.23 13.33 6.35
C ILE A 166 -12.84 13.77 6.83
N ASN A 167 -11.79 13.51 6.05
CA ASN A 167 -10.36 13.62 6.39
C ASN A 167 -9.74 12.45 7.16
N THR A 168 -10.34 11.25 7.13
CA THR A 168 -9.73 10.05 7.74
C THR A 168 -9.16 9.13 6.68
N LYS A 169 -7.95 8.60 6.93
CA LYS A 169 -7.38 7.50 6.15
C LYS A 169 -8.03 6.19 6.56
N GLN A 170 -8.56 5.45 5.59
CA GLN A 170 -9.24 4.17 5.79
C GLN A 170 -8.47 3.06 5.07
N CYS A 171 -8.43 1.87 5.67
CA CYS A 171 -7.97 0.65 5.02
C CYS A 171 -9.20 -0.15 4.58
N VAL A 172 -9.40 -0.32 3.27
CA VAL A 172 -10.59 -0.94 2.69
C VAL A 172 -10.18 -1.98 1.64
N THR A 173 -11.15 -2.71 1.11
CA THR A 173 -10.95 -3.64 -0.01
C THR A 173 -11.48 -3.03 -1.30
N GLY A 174 -10.63 -2.98 -2.32
CA GLY A 174 -11.03 -2.71 -3.70
C GLY A 174 -11.49 -3.98 -4.40
N ARG A 175 -12.37 -3.83 -5.39
CA ARG A 175 -12.83 -4.88 -6.29
C ARG A 175 -12.57 -4.41 -7.72
N THR A 176 -11.76 -5.17 -8.45
CA THR A 176 -11.49 -4.90 -9.86
C THR A 176 -12.68 -5.26 -10.74
N GLN A 177 -12.66 -4.81 -12.00
CA GLN A 177 -13.70 -5.10 -13.00
C GLN A 177 -13.97 -6.61 -13.19
N ASP A 178 -12.94 -7.46 -13.08
CA ASP A 178 -13.06 -8.92 -13.20
C ASP A 178 -13.50 -9.62 -11.89
N GLY A 179 -13.65 -8.84 -10.81
CA GLY A 179 -14.11 -9.32 -9.50
C GLY A 179 -13.00 -9.68 -8.51
N PHE A 180 -11.72 -9.55 -8.87
CA PHE A 180 -10.63 -9.75 -7.91
C PHE A 180 -10.66 -8.71 -6.79
N ILE A 181 -10.53 -9.17 -5.54
CA ILE A 181 -10.55 -8.34 -4.34
C ILE A 181 -9.13 -8.12 -3.83
N PHE A 182 -8.76 -6.86 -3.54
CA PHE A 182 -7.44 -6.50 -3.07
C PHE A 182 -7.48 -5.44 -1.95
N PRO A 183 -6.52 -5.45 -1.01
CA PRO A 183 -6.43 -4.41 0.01
C PRO A 183 -5.90 -3.10 -0.57
N LEU A 184 -6.47 -1.97 -0.13
CA LEU A 184 -6.01 -0.63 -0.45
C LEU A 184 -6.22 0.33 0.73
N SER A 185 -5.56 1.48 0.69
CA SER A 185 -5.85 2.60 1.58
C SER A 185 -6.50 3.73 0.79
N ILE A 186 -7.47 4.43 1.39
CA ILE A 186 -8.05 5.64 0.82
C ILE A 186 -8.05 6.76 1.86
N HIS A 187 -7.69 7.96 1.45
CA HIS A 187 -7.96 9.19 2.20
C HIS A 187 -9.03 9.99 1.48
N ILE A 188 -10.06 10.42 2.20
CA ILE A 188 -11.18 11.18 1.62
C ILE A 188 -11.20 12.56 2.25
N GLY A 189 -11.10 13.60 1.43
CA GLY A 189 -11.20 15.00 1.84
C GLY A 189 -12.26 15.77 1.04
N PRO A 190 -12.76 16.91 1.55
CA PRO A 190 -13.71 17.74 0.84
C PRO A 190 -13.02 18.55 -0.28
N ILE A 191 -13.70 18.74 -1.40
CA ILE A 191 -13.23 19.63 -2.46
C ILE A 191 -13.81 21.04 -2.22
N PHE A 192 -12.91 22.00 -1.98
CA PHE A 192 -13.28 23.41 -1.80
C PHE A 192 -13.11 24.19 -3.11
N THR A 193 -14.00 23.99 -4.08
CA THR A 193 -14.00 24.79 -5.32
C THR A 193 -14.67 26.15 -5.09
N LYS A 194 -14.01 27.24 -5.50
CA LYS A 194 -14.56 28.62 -5.40
C LYS A 194 -15.69 28.90 -6.39
N GLU A 195 -15.88 28.04 -7.39
CA GLU A 195 -16.94 28.12 -8.40
C GLU A 195 -17.90 26.94 -8.24
N LYS A 196 -18.73 26.98 -7.19
CA LYS A 196 -19.85 26.05 -7.07
C LYS A 196 -20.95 26.48 -8.06
N VAL A 197 -21.21 25.68 -9.09
CA VAL A 197 -22.43 25.82 -9.93
C VAL A 197 -23.68 25.51 -9.09
N ASN A 198 -23.53 24.74 -8.01
CA ASN A 198 -24.58 24.47 -7.03
C ASN A 198 -24.00 24.48 -5.61
N PRO A 199 -24.40 25.40 -4.71
CA PRO A 199 -23.81 25.56 -3.38
C PRO A 199 -23.95 24.33 -2.45
N ASP A 200 -24.93 23.46 -2.71
CA ASP A 200 -25.33 22.35 -1.82
C ASP A 200 -24.80 20.96 -2.20
N SER A 201 -24.04 20.80 -3.31
CA SER A 201 -23.43 19.50 -3.60
C SER A 201 -22.10 19.36 -2.89
N ASP A 202 -22.08 18.65 -1.76
CA ASP A 202 -20.84 18.20 -1.15
C ASP A 202 -20.12 17.27 -2.15
N THR A 203 -18.86 17.58 -2.43
CA THR A 203 -17.99 16.83 -3.33
C THR A 203 -16.70 16.50 -2.61
N TYR A 204 -16.15 15.34 -2.95
CA TYR A 204 -15.02 14.76 -2.23
C TYR A 204 -13.92 14.37 -3.19
N GLU A 205 -12.68 14.54 -2.73
CA GLU A 205 -11.49 13.98 -3.32
C GLU A 205 -11.09 12.75 -2.53
N GLY A 206 -10.93 11.63 -3.23
CA GLY A 206 -10.30 10.44 -2.70
C GLY A 206 -8.87 10.31 -3.25
N ILE A 207 -7.94 9.98 -2.36
CA ILE A 207 -6.58 9.59 -2.71
C ILE A 207 -6.44 8.12 -2.33
N VAL A 208 -6.31 7.26 -3.33
CA VAL A 208 -6.16 5.81 -3.19
C VAL A 208 -4.68 5.44 -3.26
N TRP A 209 -4.24 4.61 -2.32
CA TRP A 209 -2.92 3.99 -2.33
C TRP A 209 -3.04 2.47 -2.38
N VAL A 210 -2.38 1.87 -3.38
CA VAL A 210 -2.21 0.42 -3.50
C VAL A 210 -0.74 0.10 -3.41
N PHE A 211 -0.43 -0.93 -2.64
CA PHE A 211 0.93 -1.39 -2.42
C PHE A 211 1.14 -2.74 -3.08
N SER A 212 2.04 -2.81 -4.04
CA SER A 212 2.47 -4.06 -4.67
C SER A 212 3.87 -4.43 -4.21
N ASN A 213 4.10 -5.73 -4.08
CA ASN A 213 5.47 -6.22 -3.90
C ASN A 213 6.24 -6.05 -5.21
N ILE A 214 7.54 -5.78 -5.11
CA ILE A 214 8.42 -5.64 -6.28
C ILE A 214 8.59 -6.99 -7.02
N SER A 215 8.12 -8.10 -6.43
CA SER A 215 8.26 -9.45 -6.99
C SER A 215 6.96 -9.97 -7.61
N GLY A 216 6.95 -10.08 -8.94
CA GLY A 216 5.93 -10.82 -9.67
C GLY A 216 6.24 -12.31 -9.77
N LEU A 217 5.23 -13.15 -9.56
CA LEU A 217 5.30 -14.57 -9.89
C LEU A 217 4.47 -14.84 -11.15
N ILE A 218 5.08 -15.44 -12.16
CA ILE A 218 4.43 -15.97 -13.35
C ILE A 218 4.82 -17.43 -13.48
N THR A 219 3.85 -18.32 -13.58
CA THR A 219 4.09 -19.73 -13.89
C THR A 219 3.82 -19.97 -15.36
N LEU A 220 4.70 -20.74 -16.00
CA LEU A 220 4.60 -21.07 -17.42
C LEU A 220 4.37 -22.56 -17.59
N SER A 221 3.53 -22.90 -18.55
CA SER A 221 3.43 -24.25 -19.10
C SER A 221 4.70 -24.58 -19.90
N PRO A 222 5.00 -25.87 -20.16
CA PRO A 222 6.18 -26.28 -20.94
C PRO A 222 6.24 -25.69 -22.36
N ASP A 223 5.09 -25.29 -22.93
CA ASP A 223 4.95 -24.65 -24.24
C ASP A 223 5.18 -23.13 -24.20
N GLY A 224 5.49 -22.55 -23.03
CA GLY A 224 5.74 -21.12 -22.84
C GLY A 224 4.48 -20.27 -22.67
N THR A 225 3.30 -20.88 -22.53
CA THR A 225 2.06 -20.17 -22.18
C THR A 225 2.00 -19.84 -20.69
N ILE A 226 1.39 -18.71 -20.35
CA ILE A 226 1.17 -18.28 -18.97
C ILE A 226 0.09 -19.18 -18.34
N HIS A 227 0.49 -19.98 -17.36
CA HIS A 227 -0.41 -20.83 -16.59
C HIS A 227 -1.07 -20.06 -15.44
N SER A 228 -0.31 -19.22 -14.73
CA SER A 228 -0.84 -18.31 -13.71
C SER A 228 0.10 -17.12 -13.47
N CYS A 229 -0.42 -16.02 -12.94
CA CYS A 229 0.38 -14.88 -12.52
C CYS A 229 -0.24 -14.15 -11.31
N ASN A 230 0.55 -13.40 -10.56
CA ASN A 230 0.03 -12.53 -9.50
C ASN A 230 -0.77 -11.36 -10.12
N THR A 231 -2.05 -11.21 -9.73
CA THR A 231 -2.97 -10.23 -10.32
C THR A 231 -2.50 -8.78 -10.15
N ASN A 232 -2.14 -8.37 -8.93
CA ASN A 232 -1.71 -6.99 -8.67
C ASN A 232 -0.42 -6.65 -9.40
N PHE A 233 0.56 -7.57 -9.42
CA PHE A 233 1.77 -7.39 -10.20
C PHE A 233 1.44 -7.28 -11.70
N SER A 234 0.63 -8.20 -12.22
CA SER A 234 0.34 -8.24 -13.66
C SER A 234 -0.42 -7.01 -14.14
N LEU A 235 -1.40 -6.57 -13.35
CA LEU A 235 -2.22 -5.43 -13.67
C LEU A 235 -1.42 -4.13 -13.56
N LEU A 236 -0.66 -3.93 -12.47
CA LEU A 236 0.09 -2.69 -12.27
C LEU A 236 1.30 -2.57 -13.20
N PHE A 237 2.01 -3.68 -13.48
CA PHE A 237 3.21 -3.64 -14.33
C PHE A 237 2.88 -3.81 -15.82
N PHE A 238 2.06 -4.81 -16.17
CA PHE A 238 1.75 -5.09 -17.57
C PHE A 238 0.49 -4.37 -18.06
N GLY A 239 -0.38 -3.89 -17.17
CA GLY A 239 -1.66 -3.28 -17.56
C GLY A 239 -2.70 -4.30 -18.00
N TYR A 240 -2.49 -5.59 -17.68
CA TYR A 240 -3.38 -6.68 -18.05
C TYR A 240 -3.80 -7.44 -16.79
N SER A 241 -5.08 -7.76 -16.71
CA SER A 241 -5.61 -8.64 -15.66
C SER A 241 -5.04 -10.06 -15.79
N GLN A 242 -5.16 -10.84 -14.72
CA GLN A 242 -4.76 -12.24 -14.75
C GLN A 242 -5.54 -13.01 -15.82
N THR A 243 -6.84 -12.72 -15.98
CA THR A 243 -7.70 -13.41 -16.93
C THR A 243 -7.32 -13.13 -18.39
N GLU A 244 -6.80 -11.94 -18.69
CA GLU A 244 -6.29 -11.59 -20.02
C GLU A 244 -4.94 -12.23 -20.35
N LEU A 245 -4.12 -12.49 -19.33
CA LEU A 245 -2.77 -13.04 -19.49
C LEU A 245 -2.73 -14.57 -19.52
N VAL A 246 -3.57 -15.24 -18.73
CA VAL A 246 -3.60 -16.71 -18.68
C VAL A 246 -3.92 -17.30 -20.06
N GLY A 247 -3.10 -18.25 -20.50
CA GLY A 247 -3.16 -18.87 -21.82
C GLY A 247 -2.45 -18.09 -22.94
N LYS A 248 -1.93 -16.89 -22.69
CA LYS A 248 -1.09 -16.15 -23.66
C LYS A 248 0.35 -16.63 -23.60
N VAL A 249 1.08 -16.49 -24.71
CA VAL A 249 2.53 -16.78 -24.75
C VAL A 249 3.29 -15.66 -24.04
N CYS A 250 4.13 -16.01 -23.06
CA CYS A 250 4.83 -15.05 -22.20
C CYS A 250 5.69 -14.04 -22.98
N LEU A 251 6.33 -14.48 -24.07
CA LEU A 251 7.13 -13.63 -24.97
C LEU A 251 6.33 -12.46 -25.58
N PHE A 252 5.02 -12.62 -25.77
CA PHE A 252 4.17 -11.56 -26.28
C PHE A 252 4.00 -10.44 -25.24
N VAL A 253 3.86 -10.80 -23.96
CA VAL A 253 3.66 -9.87 -22.85
C VAL A 253 4.94 -9.08 -22.55
N LEU A 254 6.10 -9.74 -22.55
CA LEU A 254 7.39 -9.11 -22.24
C LEU A 254 7.94 -8.23 -23.38
N LYS A 255 7.69 -8.57 -24.66
CA LYS A 255 8.21 -7.80 -25.80
C LYS A 255 7.59 -6.43 -25.98
N PHE A 256 6.34 -6.21 -25.57
CA PHE A 256 5.65 -4.94 -25.81
C PHE A 256 5.98 -3.81 -24.81
N LYS A 257 6.56 -4.12 -23.64
CA LYS A 257 6.87 -3.10 -22.61
C LYS A 257 8.33 -3.00 -22.18
N CYS A 258 9.17 -4.03 -22.35
CA CYS A 258 10.61 -3.91 -22.07
C CYS A 258 11.38 -3.07 -23.10
N ILE A 259 10.84 -2.83 -24.30
CA ILE A 259 11.49 -2.01 -25.33
C ILE A 259 11.23 -0.51 -25.11
N SER A 260 10.20 -0.15 -24.34
CA SER A 260 9.85 1.25 -24.02
C SER A 260 10.52 1.80 -22.74
N ALA A 261 11.40 1.04 -22.09
CA ALA A 261 12.10 1.43 -20.86
C ALA A 261 13.64 1.29 -20.94
N LEU A 262 14.19 1.18 -22.14
CA LEU A 262 15.64 1.27 -22.42
C LEU A 262 15.95 2.52 -23.24
#